data_AF-A0A510KAP0-F1
#
_entry.id   AF-A0A510KAP0-F1
#
_cell.length_a   1.000
_cell.length_b   1.000
_cell.length_c   1.000
_cell.angle_alpha   90.00
_cell.angle_beta   90.00
_cell.angle_gamma   90.00
#
_symmetry.space_group_name_H-M   'P 1'
#
loop_
_entity.id
_entity.type
_entity.pdbx_description
1 polymer ?
#
loop_
_entity_poly.entity_id
_entity_poly.type
_entity_poly.pdbx_seq_one_letter_code
_entity_poly.pdbx_strand_id
1 'polypeptide(L)'
;MKTGNQLKKGLIILAGIAMLSMSLAAKEMVTYPKDNKATQALGFVKLENSFGISSSPEGNIVYINSGGKPLERVFGAVEDNDNKFSEIKNNKVIINGGVLATNGFWEKDGVKAVRGGSVYGGAGQNSVVSDNEIIIKGDSKIGGNVYGGYSHRGSVINNKIVIESNSVLFGKESILFGGRGSRNINVKDNKPEPIDVITGNILDLKAKNIKVKDIKNFEKIVFEISNKTRQNDKILILTNSEGAAPEKPEIVKISSKITDISETEKDKILAQKNKAINLDINVVFQNKPSKNIKNLKITLINAENGLEFNKLPENIEKTEKGYKYSVKFEKDAKNLYAIINASLIKN
;
A
#
# COMPACT_ATOMS: atom_id res chain seq x y z
N MET A 1 69.20 -44.35 -21.00
CA MET A 1 68.78 -45.05 -22.22
C MET A 1 67.34 -45.53 -22.02
N LYS A 2 66.45 -45.14 -22.95
CA LYS A 2 65.00 -45.48 -23.08
C LYS A 2 64.03 -44.85 -22.06
N THR A 3 63.25 -43.80 -22.38
CA THR A 3 61.92 -43.80 -23.08
C THR A 3 61.03 -44.99 -22.70
N GLY A 4 59.78 -44.88 -22.28
CA GLY A 4 58.82 -43.80 -22.07
C GLY A 4 57.42 -44.46 -22.10
N ASN A 5 56.41 -43.94 -21.39
CA ASN A 5 55.05 -43.81 -21.94
C ASN A 5 54.13 -43.06 -20.99
N GLN A 6 53.29 -42.23 -21.57
CA GLN A 6 52.25 -41.46 -20.90
C GLN A 6 51.08 -42.33 -20.46
N LEU A 7 50.34 -41.88 -19.44
CA LEU A 7 48.89 -41.81 -19.49
C LEU A 7 48.34 -40.80 -18.47
N LYS A 8 47.84 -39.69 -19.00
CA LYS A 8 46.98 -38.71 -18.29
C LYS A 8 45.70 -39.40 -17.81
N LYS A 9 45.39 -39.27 -16.53
CA LYS A 9 43.99 -39.19 -16.05
C LYS A 9 43.95 -38.13 -14.96
N GLY A 10 43.38 -36.98 -15.31
CA GLY A 10 43.09 -35.91 -14.36
C GLY A 10 42.04 -36.39 -13.36
N LEU A 11 42.35 -36.23 -12.08
CA LEU A 11 41.39 -36.37 -11.00
C LEU A 11 41.12 -34.98 -10.44
N ILE A 12 39.89 -34.52 -10.68
CA ILE A 12 39.29 -33.33 -10.08
C ILE A 12 39.10 -33.62 -8.60
N ILE A 13 39.68 -32.80 -7.72
CA ILE A 13 39.24 -32.72 -6.32
C ILE A 13 39.05 -31.24 -5.97
N LEU A 14 37.78 -30.91 -5.71
CA LEU A 14 37.28 -29.65 -5.16
C LEU A 14 37.92 -29.33 -3.80
N ALA A 15 38.22 -28.05 -3.57
CA ALA A 15 38.09 -27.45 -2.25
C ALA A 15 37.92 -25.92 -2.34
N GLY A 16 36.73 -25.44 -1.95
CA GLY A 16 36.62 -24.15 -1.25
C GLY A 16 36.27 -22.90 -2.06
N ILE A 17 35.18 -22.89 -2.84
CA ILE A 17 34.43 -21.65 -3.04
C ILE A 17 33.26 -21.69 -2.05
N ALA A 18 33.35 -20.85 -1.01
CA ALA A 18 32.19 -20.52 -0.20
C ALA A 18 31.15 -19.89 -1.13
N MET A 19 30.12 -20.65 -1.50
CA MET A 19 28.94 -20.11 -2.16
C MET A 19 28.21 -19.24 -1.13
N LEU A 20 28.51 -17.94 -1.13
CA LEU A 20 27.50 -16.93 -0.86
C LEU A 20 26.41 -17.15 -1.92
N SER A 21 25.38 -17.93 -1.58
CA SER A 21 24.16 -17.96 -2.36
C SER A 21 23.44 -16.63 -2.14
N MET A 22 23.95 -15.56 -2.78
CA MET A 22 23.09 -14.46 -3.17
C MET A 22 22.14 -15.08 -4.20
N SER A 23 20.96 -15.50 -3.77
CA SER A 23 19.85 -15.68 -4.70
C SER A 23 19.60 -14.31 -5.27
N LEU A 24 20.22 -14.03 -6.42
CA LEU A 24 19.91 -12.89 -7.25
C LEU A 24 18.50 -13.17 -7.78
N ALA A 25 17.48 -12.92 -6.96
CA ALA A 25 16.09 -13.05 -7.37
C ALA A 25 15.94 -12.14 -8.60
N ALA A 26 15.72 -12.77 -9.76
CA ALA A 26 15.66 -12.04 -11.01
C ALA A 26 14.51 -11.03 -10.89
N LYS A 27 14.82 -9.75 -11.12
CA LYS A 27 13.78 -8.71 -11.20
C LYS A 27 12.87 -9.06 -12.37
N GLU A 28 11.65 -9.49 -12.07
CA GLU A 28 10.69 -9.83 -13.10
C GLU A 28 9.84 -8.61 -13.47
N MET A 29 9.54 -8.48 -14.76
CA MET A 29 8.64 -7.45 -15.27
C MET A 29 7.53 -8.12 -16.09
N VAL A 30 6.28 -7.86 -15.72
CA VAL A 30 5.10 -8.34 -16.45
C VAL A 30 4.14 -7.19 -16.74
N THR A 31 3.47 -7.25 -17.88
CA THR A 31 2.59 -6.20 -18.40
C THR A 31 1.27 -6.79 -18.86
N TYR A 32 0.18 -6.43 -18.20
CA TYR A 32 -1.18 -6.75 -18.63
C TYR A 32 -1.72 -5.67 -19.59
N PRO A 33 -2.42 -6.03 -20.69
CA PRO A 33 -2.84 -7.38 -21.10
C PRO A 33 -1.87 -8.13 -22.03
N LYS A 34 -0.66 -7.61 -22.24
CA LYS A 34 0.31 -8.21 -23.17
C LYS A 34 0.74 -9.61 -22.74
N ASP A 35 0.99 -9.78 -21.45
CA ASP A 35 1.49 -11.02 -20.87
C ASP A 35 0.32 -11.81 -20.26
N ASN A 36 0.28 -13.12 -20.52
CA ASN A 36 -0.77 -14.03 -20.04
C ASN A 36 -0.42 -14.70 -18.71
N LYS A 37 0.67 -14.31 -18.05
CA LYS A 37 1.12 -14.98 -16.83
C LYS A 37 0.28 -14.53 -15.62
N ALA A 38 -0.73 -15.32 -15.32
CA ALA A 38 -1.43 -15.33 -14.04
C ALA A 38 -1.01 -16.61 -13.29
N THR A 39 -0.07 -16.52 -12.35
CA THR A 39 0.14 -17.63 -11.41
C THR A 39 -0.91 -17.58 -10.30
N GLN A 40 -1.36 -18.76 -9.88
CA GLN A 40 -2.31 -18.94 -8.78
C GLN A 40 -1.75 -18.30 -7.50
N ALA A 41 -2.58 -17.64 -6.71
CA ALA A 41 -2.14 -16.85 -5.55
C ALA A 41 -2.96 -17.19 -4.30
N LEU A 42 -2.27 -17.47 -3.18
CA LEU A 42 -2.77 -17.54 -1.80
C LEU A 42 -4.10 -18.25 -1.52
N GLY A 43 -4.19 -19.59 -1.53
CA GLY A 43 -5.33 -20.32 -0.94
C GLY A 43 -6.71 -20.02 -1.55
N PHE A 44 -6.74 -19.37 -2.72
CA PHE A 44 -7.93 -19.11 -3.50
C PHE A 44 -7.95 -20.12 -4.66
N VAL A 45 -8.83 -21.11 -4.56
CA VAL A 45 -8.84 -22.31 -5.41
C VAL A 45 -9.23 -22.01 -6.87
N LYS A 46 -9.79 -20.81 -7.16
CA LYS A 46 -10.08 -20.34 -8.53
C LYS A 46 -9.90 -18.83 -8.61
N LEU A 47 -8.93 -18.34 -9.40
CA LEU A 47 -8.72 -16.93 -9.68
C LEU A 47 -8.30 -16.73 -11.14
N GLU A 48 -9.17 -17.11 -12.07
CA GLU A 48 -8.92 -17.01 -13.52
C GLU A 48 -8.62 -15.56 -13.98
N ASN A 49 -8.89 -14.56 -13.14
CA ASN A 49 -8.72 -13.13 -13.44
C ASN A 49 -7.73 -12.41 -12.49
N SER A 50 -6.78 -13.11 -11.87
CA SER A 50 -5.70 -12.48 -11.10
C SER A 50 -4.43 -12.30 -11.93
N PHE A 51 -3.62 -11.29 -11.62
CA PHE A 51 -2.36 -11.03 -12.33
C PHE A 51 -1.27 -10.60 -11.35
N GLY A 52 -0.06 -11.14 -11.52
CA GLY A 52 1.06 -10.84 -10.62
C GLY A 52 2.18 -11.87 -10.75
N ILE A 53 3.20 -11.74 -9.90
CA ILE A 53 4.39 -12.59 -9.92
C ILE A 53 4.44 -13.42 -8.64
N SER A 54 4.68 -14.72 -8.76
CA SER A 54 4.85 -15.62 -7.61
C SER A 54 6.19 -16.36 -7.59
N SER A 55 6.95 -16.30 -8.68
CA SER A 55 8.29 -16.91 -8.82
C SER A 55 9.40 -16.10 -8.13
N SER A 56 9.16 -14.83 -7.81
CA SER A 56 10.13 -13.95 -7.17
C SER A 56 9.42 -13.08 -6.11
N PRO A 57 9.98 -12.94 -4.90
CA PRO A 57 9.41 -12.09 -3.85
C PRO A 57 9.88 -10.63 -3.91
N GLU A 58 10.89 -10.31 -4.71
CA GLU A 58 11.61 -9.04 -4.59
C GLU A 58 11.89 -8.36 -5.93
N GLY A 59 11.76 -7.02 -5.92
CA GLY A 59 12.28 -6.17 -6.99
C GLY A 59 11.47 -6.23 -8.29
N ASN A 60 10.27 -6.80 -8.24
CA ASN A 60 9.43 -7.00 -9.41
C ASN A 60 8.71 -5.74 -9.85
N ILE A 61 8.30 -5.69 -11.12
CA ILE A 61 7.47 -4.62 -11.66
C ILE A 61 6.27 -5.20 -12.43
N VAL A 62 5.07 -4.84 -12.00
CA VAL A 62 3.80 -5.27 -12.59
C VAL A 62 3.09 -4.06 -13.18
N TYR A 63 2.93 -4.05 -14.51
CA TYR A 63 2.20 -3.00 -15.23
C TYR A 63 0.80 -3.49 -15.60
N ILE A 64 -0.21 -2.68 -15.29
CA ILE A 64 -1.60 -2.89 -15.72
C ILE A 64 -2.00 -1.72 -16.61
N ASN A 65 -2.13 -1.97 -17.90
CA ASN A 65 -2.58 -0.97 -18.86
C ASN A 65 -4.08 -1.10 -19.16
N SER A 66 -4.62 -0.13 -19.88
CA SER A 66 -5.97 -0.20 -20.45
C SER A 66 -6.08 -1.27 -21.56
N GLY A 67 -7.31 -1.60 -21.93
CA GLY A 67 -7.63 -2.49 -23.06
C GLY A 67 -7.68 -3.98 -22.72
N GLY A 68 -7.26 -4.38 -21.51
CA GLY A 68 -7.44 -5.75 -21.02
C GLY A 68 -8.84 -6.02 -20.46
N LYS A 69 -9.15 -7.30 -20.24
CA LYS A 69 -10.34 -7.71 -19.49
C LYS A 69 -10.22 -7.25 -18.03
N PRO A 70 -11.34 -7.06 -17.32
CA PRO A 70 -11.29 -6.72 -15.90
C PRO A 70 -10.53 -7.76 -15.08
N LEU A 71 -9.64 -7.29 -14.21
CA LEU A 71 -8.90 -8.13 -13.27
C LEU A 71 -9.55 -8.10 -11.89
N GLU A 72 -9.57 -9.25 -11.23
CA GLU A 72 -10.04 -9.36 -9.85
C GLU A 72 -8.97 -8.94 -8.87
N ARG A 73 -7.70 -9.29 -9.14
CA ARG A 73 -6.59 -8.98 -8.24
C ARG A 73 -5.31 -8.71 -9.00
N VAL A 74 -4.53 -7.79 -8.46
CA VAL A 74 -3.20 -7.47 -8.95
C VAL A 74 -2.21 -7.57 -7.80
N PHE A 75 -1.11 -8.29 -8.00
CA PHE A 75 -0.06 -8.48 -7.00
C PHE A 75 1.29 -8.07 -7.57
N GLY A 76 2.05 -7.24 -6.85
CA GLY A 76 3.45 -6.97 -7.19
C GLY A 76 4.32 -8.22 -7.00
N ALA A 77 4.10 -8.94 -5.90
CA ALA A 77 4.56 -10.31 -5.68
C ALA A 77 3.60 -11.06 -4.75
N VAL A 78 3.49 -12.38 -4.87
CA VAL A 78 2.55 -13.18 -4.08
C VAL A 78 3.02 -14.61 -3.83
N GLU A 79 2.75 -15.14 -2.64
CA GLU A 79 2.93 -16.57 -2.38
C GLU A 79 1.89 -17.43 -3.10
N ASP A 80 2.33 -18.58 -3.60
CA ASP A 80 1.46 -19.60 -4.18
C ASP A 80 1.63 -20.95 -3.44
N ASN A 81 1.16 -22.06 -4.01
CA ASN A 81 1.28 -23.36 -3.34
C ASN A 81 2.73 -23.86 -3.25
N ASP A 82 3.56 -23.48 -4.22
CA ASP A 82 4.92 -23.96 -4.39
C ASP A 82 5.96 -22.93 -3.89
N ASN A 83 5.58 -21.65 -3.87
CA ASN A 83 6.43 -20.52 -3.55
C ASN A 83 5.98 -19.84 -2.25
N LYS A 84 6.80 -20.00 -1.21
CA LYS A 84 6.63 -19.36 0.11
C LYS A 84 7.83 -18.50 0.42
N PHE A 85 7.59 -17.33 1.01
CA PHE A 85 8.63 -16.32 1.21
C PHE A 85 8.59 -15.78 2.63
N SER A 86 9.76 -15.64 3.26
CA SER A 86 9.88 -14.95 4.55
C SER A 86 9.74 -13.44 4.42
N GLU A 87 10.10 -12.89 3.26
CA GLU A 87 10.04 -11.46 2.94
C GLU A 87 9.48 -11.27 1.53
N ILE A 88 8.67 -10.23 1.33
CA ILE A 88 8.18 -9.78 0.02
C ILE A 88 8.37 -8.28 -0.05
N LYS A 89 9.34 -7.82 -0.85
CA LYS A 89 9.80 -6.43 -0.75
C LYS A 89 10.21 -5.78 -2.07
N ASN A 90 10.27 -4.46 -2.08
CA ASN A 90 10.76 -3.68 -3.22
C ASN A 90 10.01 -3.95 -4.53
N ASN A 91 8.76 -4.44 -4.47
CA ASN A 91 7.95 -4.69 -5.66
C ASN A 91 7.17 -3.43 -6.03
N LYS A 92 6.91 -3.27 -7.33
CA LYS A 92 6.22 -2.10 -7.87
C LYS A 92 5.03 -2.51 -8.71
N VAL A 93 3.85 -2.00 -8.38
CA VAL A 93 2.63 -2.15 -9.18
C VAL A 93 2.28 -0.81 -9.81
N ILE A 94 2.09 -0.76 -11.12
CA ILE A 94 1.74 0.46 -11.86
C ILE A 94 0.45 0.21 -12.62
N ILE A 95 -0.62 0.89 -12.21
CA ILE A 95 -1.92 0.82 -12.88
C ILE A 95 -2.12 2.09 -13.69
N ASN A 96 -2.25 1.93 -15.01
CA ASN A 96 -2.38 3.01 -15.98
C ASN A 96 -3.55 2.72 -16.94
N GLY A 97 -4.78 2.95 -16.46
CA GLY A 97 -6.01 2.77 -17.25
C GLY A 97 -6.65 1.37 -17.14
N GLY A 98 -6.21 0.54 -16.20
CA GLY A 98 -6.78 -0.79 -15.95
C GLY A 98 -8.14 -0.75 -15.26
N VAL A 99 -8.96 -1.79 -15.48
CA VAL A 99 -10.21 -2.01 -14.76
C VAL A 99 -10.03 -3.19 -13.81
N LEU A 100 -10.17 -2.92 -12.52
CA LEU A 100 -10.17 -3.93 -11.47
C LEU A 100 -11.57 -4.07 -10.91
N ALA A 101 -12.26 -5.13 -11.31
CA ALA A 101 -13.62 -5.43 -10.93
C ALA A 101 -13.73 -6.90 -10.56
N THR A 102 -14.72 -7.24 -9.74
CA THR A 102 -15.06 -8.65 -9.57
C THR A 102 -15.89 -9.11 -10.76
N ASN A 103 -15.58 -10.30 -11.26
CA ASN A 103 -16.44 -10.99 -12.22
C ASN A 103 -17.44 -11.93 -11.50
N GLY A 104 -17.63 -11.78 -10.17
CA GLY A 104 -18.56 -12.59 -9.37
C GLY A 104 -18.86 -12.07 -7.95
N PHE A 105 -19.43 -12.95 -7.12
CA PHE A 105 -19.76 -12.68 -5.71
C PHE A 105 -18.77 -13.40 -4.80
N TRP A 106 -18.33 -12.73 -3.72
CA TRP A 106 -17.78 -13.43 -2.56
C TRP A 106 -18.93 -14.07 -1.81
N GLU A 107 -18.98 -15.41 -1.74
CA GLU A 107 -19.94 -16.13 -0.93
C GLU A 107 -19.23 -16.72 0.30
N LYS A 108 -19.64 -16.28 1.48
CA LYS A 108 -19.22 -16.89 2.76
C LYS A 108 -20.46 -17.13 3.59
N ASP A 109 -20.62 -18.36 4.08
CA ASP A 109 -21.75 -18.77 4.91
C ASP A 109 -23.12 -18.43 4.27
N GLY A 110 -23.23 -18.57 2.95
CA GLY A 110 -24.45 -18.27 2.17
C GLY A 110 -24.70 -16.78 1.86
N VAL A 111 -23.83 -15.87 2.32
CA VAL A 111 -23.94 -14.44 2.04
C VAL A 111 -23.10 -14.06 0.83
N LYS A 112 -23.76 -13.65 -0.25
CA LYS A 112 -23.13 -13.13 -1.48
C LYS A 112 -22.86 -11.63 -1.36
N ALA A 113 -21.59 -11.24 -1.39
CA ALA A 113 -21.15 -9.84 -1.41
C ALA A 113 -20.35 -9.55 -2.69
N VAL A 114 -20.77 -8.53 -3.45
CA VAL A 114 -19.94 -8.00 -4.55
C VAL A 114 -18.79 -7.21 -3.92
N ARG A 115 -17.56 -7.72 -4.02
CA ARG A 115 -16.35 -7.00 -3.64
C ARG A 115 -15.57 -6.69 -4.90
N GLY A 116 -15.29 -5.42 -5.22
CA GLY A 116 -14.59 -5.12 -6.46
C GLY A 116 -13.12 -5.59 -6.47
N GLY A 117 -12.46 -5.46 -7.62
CA GLY A 117 -11.10 -5.96 -7.81
C GLY A 117 -10.08 -5.17 -7.00
N SER A 118 -9.10 -5.85 -6.40
CA SER A 118 -8.19 -5.30 -5.40
C SER A 118 -6.72 -5.30 -5.85
N VAL A 119 -5.91 -4.42 -5.27
CA VAL A 119 -4.48 -4.27 -5.58
C VAL A 119 -3.64 -4.56 -4.35
N TYR A 120 -2.51 -5.24 -4.54
CA TYR A 120 -1.56 -5.60 -3.50
C TYR A 120 -0.14 -5.27 -3.97
N GLY A 121 0.59 -4.43 -3.23
CA GLY A 121 2.01 -4.17 -3.54
C GLY A 121 2.86 -5.43 -3.36
N GLY A 122 2.49 -6.25 -2.39
CA GLY A 122 2.95 -7.62 -2.19
C GLY A 122 1.98 -8.37 -1.27
N ALA A 123 1.92 -9.70 -1.36
CA ALA A 123 1.00 -10.50 -0.53
C ALA A 123 1.60 -11.84 -0.06
N GLY A 124 1.62 -12.07 1.26
CA GLY A 124 2.11 -13.30 1.87
C GLY A 124 1.25 -13.82 3.03
N GLN A 125 1.55 -15.02 3.53
CA GLN A 125 0.92 -15.56 4.73
C GLN A 125 1.66 -15.15 6.00
N ASN A 126 2.95 -15.49 6.10
CA ASN A 126 3.77 -15.21 7.28
C ASN A 126 4.92 -14.23 6.98
N SER A 127 4.91 -13.67 5.77
CA SER A 127 6.01 -12.86 5.25
C SER A 127 6.02 -11.46 5.85
N VAL A 128 7.19 -10.89 6.07
CA VAL A 128 7.34 -9.44 6.20
C VAL A 128 7.14 -8.84 4.81
N VAL A 129 6.19 -7.92 4.68
CA VAL A 129 5.86 -7.29 3.40
C VAL A 129 6.20 -5.81 3.47
N SER A 130 7.31 -5.42 2.84
CA SER A 130 7.85 -4.07 3.01
C SER A 130 8.32 -3.40 1.73
N ASP A 131 8.42 -2.07 1.77
CA ASP A 131 9.08 -1.29 0.71
C ASP A 131 8.44 -1.48 -0.68
N ASN A 132 7.19 -1.93 -0.74
CA ASN A 132 6.47 -2.08 -2.00
C ASN A 132 5.80 -0.75 -2.37
N GLU A 133 5.73 -0.47 -3.66
CA GLU A 133 5.14 0.76 -4.18
C GLU A 133 3.99 0.46 -5.15
N ILE A 134 2.82 1.04 -4.91
CA ILE A 134 1.72 1.05 -5.87
C ILE A 134 1.61 2.46 -6.45
N ILE A 135 1.59 2.57 -7.78
CA ILE A 135 1.31 3.82 -8.50
C ILE A 135 0.02 3.65 -9.31
N ILE A 136 -0.95 4.52 -9.06
CA ILE A 136 -2.25 4.51 -9.74
C ILE A 136 -2.40 5.81 -10.52
N LYS A 137 -2.55 5.67 -11.84
CA LYS A 137 -2.65 6.78 -12.79
C LYS A 137 -3.55 6.45 -13.98
N GLY A 138 -3.64 7.36 -14.95
CA GLY A 138 -4.55 7.22 -16.09
C GLY A 138 -6.01 7.16 -15.66
N ASP A 139 -6.87 6.63 -16.54
CA ASP A 139 -8.31 6.46 -16.30
C ASP A 139 -8.61 5.11 -15.62
N SER A 140 -7.90 4.82 -14.52
CA SER A 140 -8.00 3.54 -13.80
C SER A 140 -9.28 3.44 -12.97
N LYS A 141 -9.89 2.25 -12.95
CA LYS A 141 -11.09 1.95 -12.15
C LYS A 141 -10.81 0.79 -11.20
N ILE A 142 -10.85 1.01 -9.90
CA ILE A 142 -10.55 0.01 -8.87
C ILE A 142 -11.76 -0.18 -7.97
N GLY A 143 -12.54 -1.24 -8.19
CA GLY A 143 -13.76 -1.48 -7.44
C GLY A 143 -13.54 -1.97 -6.01
N GLY A 144 -12.34 -2.48 -5.70
CA GLY A 144 -11.98 -3.09 -4.42
C GLY A 144 -11.01 -2.23 -3.61
N ASN A 145 -10.31 -2.88 -2.68
CA ASN A 145 -9.36 -2.22 -1.80
C ASN A 145 -7.97 -2.13 -2.45
N VAL A 146 -7.17 -1.19 -1.96
CA VAL A 146 -5.75 -1.08 -2.30
C VAL A 146 -4.95 -1.33 -1.03
N TYR A 147 -4.01 -2.26 -1.11
CA TYR A 147 -3.14 -2.66 -0.01
C TYR A 147 -1.70 -2.37 -0.39
N GLY A 148 -1.04 -1.41 0.26
CA GLY A 148 0.38 -1.15 0.07
C GLY A 148 1.21 -2.43 0.25
N GLY A 149 0.79 -3.26 1.21
CA GLY A 149 1.11 -4.68 1.28
C GLY A 149 0.05 -5.46 2.04
N TYR A 150 0.10 -6.79 1.97
CA TYR A 150 -0.75 -7.68 2.74
C TYR A 150 0.02 -8.86 3.30
N SER A 151 -0.10 -9.12 4.61
CA SER A 151 0.42 -10.35 5.20
C SER A 151 -0.54 -10.89 6.23
N HIS A 152 -0.94 -12.16 6.12
CA HIS A 152 -1.90 -12.72 7.07
C HIS A 152 -1.39 -12.64 8.52
N ARG A 153 -0.09 -12.89 8.74
CA ARG A 153 0.56 -12.99 10.07
C ARG A 153 1.90 -12.28 10.19
N GLY A 154 2.46 -11.74 9.11
CA GLY A 154 3.70 -10.97 9.16
C GLY A 154 3.48 -9.45 9.17
N SER A 155 4.53 -8.70 9.49
CA SER A 155 4.49 -7.23 9.49
C SER A 155 4.35 -6.67 8.07
N VAL A 156 3.72 -5.51 7.95
CA VAL A 156 3.47 -4.84 6.67
C VAL A 156 3.80 -3.35 6.76
N ILE A 157 5.06 -3.02 6.48
CA ILE A 157 5.67 -1.72 6.85
C ILE A 157 6.36 -1.07 5.65
N ASN A 158 6.61 0.24 5.69
CA ASN A 158 7.33 0.98 4.66
C ASN A 158 6.75 0.89 3.23
N ASN A 159 5.48 0.51 3.08
CA ASN A 159 4.84 0.44 1.77
C ASN A 159 4.28 1.80 1.37
N LYS A 160 4.26 2.08 0.07
CA LYS A 160 3.83 3.36 -0.48
C LYS A 160 2.70 3.18 -1.48
N ILE A 161 1.65 3.98 -1.35
CA ILE A 161 0.61 4.14 -2.37
C ILE A 161 0.70 5.56 -2.93
N VAL A 162 0.83 5.67 -4.25
CA VAL A 162 0.87 6.93 -4.99
C VAL A 162 -0.33 7.02 -5.92
N ILE A 163 -1.08 8.12 -5.85
CA ILE A 163 -2.20 8.40 -6.77
C ILE A 163 -1.88 9.67 -7.57
N GLU A 164 -1.69 9.50 -8.88
CA GLU A 164 -1.16 10.56 -9.76
C GLU A 164 -2.17 11.16 -10.73
N SER A 165 -3.38 10.59 -10.83
CA SER A 165 -4.40 11.03 -11.79
C SER A 165 -5.73 11.35 -11.12
N ASN A 166 -6.32 12.49 -11.50
CA ASN A 166 -7.66 12.92 -11.06
C ASN A 166 -8.79 12.05 -11.64
N SER A 167 -8.51 11.26 -12.68
CA SER A 167 -9.50 10.38 -13.33
C SER A 167 -9.64 9.01 -12.67
N VAL A 168 -8.84 8.73 -11.63
CA VAL A 168 -8.91 7.44 -10.93
C VAL A 168 -10.23 7.35 -10.18
N LEU A 169 -10.95 6.25 -10.39
CA LEU A 169 -12.21 5.97 -9.71
C LEU A 169 -12.06 4.75 -8.80
N PHE A 170 -12.52 4.89 -7.57
CA PHE A 170 -12.61 3.80 -6.61
C PHE A 170 -14.06 3.37 -6.41
N GLY A 171 -14.27 2.11 -6.03
CA GLY A 171 -15.55 1.59 -5.61
C GLY A 171 -16.06 2.28 -4.34
N LYS A 172 -17.38 2.28 -4.15
CA LYS A 172 -18.02 2.93 -2.98
C LYS A 172 -17.49 2.42 -1.64
N GLU A 173 -17.15 1.14 -1.58
CA GLU A 173 -16.66 0.48 -0.36
C GLU A 173 -15.13 0.38 -0.30
N SER A 174 -14.42 0.97 -1.26
CA SER A 174 -12.95 0.89 -1.37
C SER A 174 -12.27 1.61 -0.21
N ILE A 175 -11.35 0.93 0.43
CA ILE A 175 -10.46 1.47 1.47
C ILE A 175 -9.02 1.34 0.99
N LEU A 176 -8.22 2.37 1.25
CA LEU A 176 -6.77 2.32 1.05
C LEU A 176 -6.11 1.92 2.37
N PHE A 177 -5.26 0.89 2.33
CA PHE A 177 -4.49 0.42 3.47
C PHE A 177 -3.00 0.63 3.19
N GLY A 178 -2.29 1.30 4.08
CA GLY A 178 -0.83 1.35 4.04
C GLY A 178 -0.24 -0.06 4.18
N GLY A 179 -0.68 -0.76 5.22
CA GLY A 179 -0.48 -2.20 5.39
C GLY A 179 -1.72 -2.88 5.94
N ARG A 180 -1.88 -4.17 5.67
CA ARG A 180 -2.96 -4.98 6.25
C ARG A 180 -2.50 -6.39 6.59
N GLY A 181 -2.98 -6.89 7.73
CA GLY A 181 -2.89 -8.31 8.02
C GLY A 181 -4.15 -8.88 8.64
N SER A 182 -4.19 -10.21 8.79
CA SER A 182 -5.26 -10.85 9.57
C SER A 182 -4.89 -10.75 11.03
N ARG A 183 -5.22 -9.61 11.62
CA ARG A 183 -4.92 -9.32 13.03
C ARG A 183 -5.77 -10.15 14.02
N ASN A 184 -6.32 -11.29 13.61
CA ASN A 184 -6.89 -12.25 14.56
C ASN A 184 -5.70 -12.94 15.22
N ILE A 185 -5.49 -12.72 16.52
CA ILE A 185 -4.58 -13.53 17.33
C ILE A 185 -4.94 -15.00 17.04
N ASN A 186 -4.03 -15.74 16.39
CA ASN A 186 -4.35 -17.04 15.84
C ASN A 186 -3.82 -18.13 16.78
N VAL A 187 -4.67 -19.12 17.00
CA VAL A 187 -4.69 -20.10 18.09
C VAL A 187 -3.45 -21.02 18.17
N LYS A 188 -2.53 -20.98 17.19
CA LYS A 188 -1.49 -22.01 17.06
C LYS A 188 -0.23 -21.81 17.91
N ASP A 189 0.13 -20.57 18.26
CA ASP A 189 1.47 -20.32 18.85
C ASP A 189 1.44 -19.60 20.21
N ASN A 190 0.26 -19.22 20.73
CA ASN A 190 0.11 -18.45 21.98
C ASN A 190 1.04 -17.21 22.10
N LYS A 191 1.55 -16.69 20.97
CA LYS A 191 2.42 -15.52 20.89
C LYS A 191 1.66 -14.36 20.24
N PRO A 192 1.08 -13.44 21.02
CA PRO A 192 0.55 -12.20 20.50
C PRO A 192 1.69 -11.22 20.20
N GLU A 193 2.68 -11.60 19.38
CA GLU A 193 3.72 -10.64 19.02
C GLU A 193 3.09 -9.52 18.18
N PRO A 194 3.39 -8.24 18.47
CA PRO A 194 2.76 -7.16 17.77
C PRO A 194 3.12 -7.14 16.28
N ILE A 195 2.25 -7.71 15.43
CA ILE A 195 2.30 -7.43 13.98
C ILE A 195 2.08 -5.94 13.77
N ASP A 196 3.11 -5.29 13.25
CA ASP A 196 3.08 -3.91 12.83
C ASP A 196 2.61 -3.85 11.37
N VAL A 197 1.62 -2.99 11.10
CA VAL A 197 1.18 -2.72 9.73
C VAL A 197 1.04 -1.24 9.44
N ILE A 198 1.71 -0.38 10.23
CA ILE A 198 1.57 1.07 10.19
C ILE A 198 2.91 1.73 9.86
N THR A 199 3.98 1.33 10.54
CA THR A 199 5.27 2.03 10.45
C THR A 199 5.76 2.16 9.02
N GLY A 200 6.19 3.38 8.69
CA GLY A 200 6.70 3.81 7.39
C GLY A 200 5.70 3.79 6.25
N ASN A 201 4.45 3.36 6.45
CA ASN A 201 3.49 3.29 5.37
C ASN A 201 3.03 4.70 4.96
N ILE A 202 3.12 5.00 3.66
CA ILE A 202 2.88 6.33 3.10
C ILE A 202 1.74 6.30 2.09
N LEU A 203 0.81 7.24 2.23
CA LEU A 203 -0.11 7.63 1.16
C LEU A 203 0.37 8.93 0.52
N ASP A 204 0.61 8.92 -0.78
CA ASP A 204 1.11 10.04 -1.55
C ASP A 204 0.08 10.45 -2.62
N LEU A 205 -0.52 11.63 -2.46
CA LEU A 205 -1.61 12.14 -3.28
C LEU A 205 -1.13 13.30 -4.14
N LYS A 206 -0.94 13.03 -5.44
CA LYS A 206 -0.65 14.03 -6.47
C LYS A 206 -1.88 14.42 -7.28
N ALA A 207 -3.01 13.79 -6.99
CA ALA A 207 -4.30 14.01 -7.62
C ALA A 207 -5.30 14.61 -6.64
N LYS A 208 -6.34 15.25 -7.17
CA LYS A 208 -7.47 15.80 -6.42
C LYS A 208 -8.76 15.04 -6.70
N ASN A 209 -9.77 15.28 -5.86
CA ASN A 209 -11.07 14.60 -5.88
C ASN A 209 -10.96 13.07 -5.75
N ILE A 210 -9.94 12.58 -5.05
CA ILE A 210 -9.80 11.15 -4.78
C ILE A 210 -10.85 10.75 -3.75
N LYS A 211 -11.81 9.92 -4.16
CA LYS A 211 -12.96 9.53 -3.33
C LYS A 211 -12.87 8.05 -2.98
N VAL A 212 -12.81 7.75 -1.68
CA VAL A 212 -12.75 6.40 -1.12
C VAL A 212 -13.61 6.33 0.14
N LYS A 213 -13.97 5.13 0.59
CA LYS A 213 -14.70 4.96 1.85
C LYS A 213 -13.88 5.45 3.04
N ASP A 214 -12.66 4.95 3.16
CA ASP A 214 -11.79 5.26 4.30
C ASP A 214 -10.32 5.05 3.90
N ILE A 215 -9.42 5.47 4.78
CA ILE A 215 -7.99 5.15 4.74
C ILE A 215 -7.56 4.58 6.10
N LYS A 216 -6.66 3.61 6.10
CA LYS A 216 -6.19 2.95 7.32
C LYS A 216 -4.70 2.64 7.28
N ASN A 217 -4.10 2.64 8.46
CA ASN A 217 -2.74 2.15 8.71
C ASN A 217 -1.65 2.86 7.87
N PHE A 218 -1.78 4.17 7.71
CA PHE A 218 -0.71 5.02 7.19
C PHE A 218 -0.06 5.74 8.37
N GLU A 219 1.26 5.75 8.42
CA GLU A 219 2.00 6.62 9.34
C GLU A 219 2.12 8.03 8.77
N LYS A 220 2.08 8.17 7.43
CA LYS A 220 2.24 9.46 6.74
C LYS A 220 1.30 9.62 5.56
N ILE A 221 0.75 10.82 5.41
CA ILE A 221 0.05 11.26 4.20
C ILE A 221 0.77 12.48 3.63
N VAL A 222 1.11 12.40 2.34
CA VAL A 222 1.71 13.50 1.58
C VAL A 222 0.68 14.01 0.58
N PHE A 223 0.36 15.29 0.68
CA PHE A 223 -0.47 15.99 -0.29
C PHE A 223 0.44 16.82 -1.21
N GLU A 224 0.58 16.42 -2.46
CA GLU A 224 1.35 17.17 -3.44
C GLU A 224 0.46 18.14 -4.22
N ILE A 225 0.69 19.43 -4.00
CA ILE A 225 -0.06 20.53 -4.57
C ILE A 225 0.50 20.91 -5.93
N SER A 226 -0.38 20.94 -6.94
CA SER A 226 -0.03 21.34 -8.30
C SER A 226 -0.21 22.84 -8.51
N ASN A 227 0.43 23.39 -9.54
CA ASN A 227 0.19 24.76 -10.01
C ASN A 227 -1.24 25.01 -10.52
N LYS A 228 -2.03 23.95 -10.71
CA LYS A 228 -3.42 24.01 -11.16
C LYS A 228 -4.42 23.99 -10.01
N THR A 229 -3.96 23.80 -8.77
CA THR A 229 -4.80 23.76 -7.58
C THR A 229 -5.43 25.14 -7.32
N ARG A 230 -6.72 25.14 -6.96
CA ARG A 230 -7.53 26.34 -6.77
C ARG A 230 -8.13 26.40 -5.39
N GLN A 231 -8.62 27.58 -5.04
CA GLN A 231 -9.37 27.82 -3.81
C GLN A 231 -10.49 26.79 -3.66
N ASN A 232 -10.61 26.19 -2.48
CA ASN A 232 -11.62 25.19 -2.11
C ASN A 232 -11.54 23.85 -2.88
N ASP A 233 -10.45 23.58 -3.63
CA ASP A 233 -10.22 22.23 -4.16
C ASP A 233 -10.16 21.21 -3.01
N LYS A 234 -10.77 20.05 -3.23
CA LYS A 234 -10.73 18.90 -2.31
C LYS A 234 -9.73 17.87 -2.83
N ILE A 235 -8.80 17.44 -1.99
CA ILE A 235 -7.80 16.45 -2.38
C ILE A 235 -8.30 15.03 -2.14
N LEU A 236 -8.57 14.69 -0.87
CA LEU A 236 -9.11 13.40 -0.45
C LEU A 236 -10.53 13.54 0.11
N ILE A 237 -11.44 12.68 -0.33
CA ILE A 237 -12.84 12.62 0.10
C ILE A 237 -13.09 11.24 0.70
N LEU A 238 -13.47 11.21 1.97
CA LEU A 238 -13.78 10.01 2.75
C LEU A 238 -15.30 9.91 2.94
N THR A 239 -15.88 8.77 2.57
CA THR A 239 -17.33 8.57 2.55
C THR A 239 -17.84 7.62 3.64
N ASN A 240 -17.00 7.26 4.62
CA ASN A 240 -17.39 6.38 5.72
C ASN A 240 -18.65 6.92 6.41
N SER A 241 -19.72 6.12 6.47
CA SER A 241 -21.00 6.48 7.07
C SER A 241 -20.92 6.68 8.59
N GLU A 242 -19.94 6.05 9.24
CA GLU A 242 -19.70 6.15 10.68
C GLU A 242 -18.80 7.34 11.06
N GLY A 243 -18.39 8.14 10.07
CA GLY A 243 -17.34 9.15 10.22
C GLY A 243 -15.96 8.58 9.95
N ALA A 244 -15.00 9.46 9.65
CA ALA A 244 -13.63 9.08 9.34
C ALA A 244 -12.68 9.48 10.46
N ALA A 245 -11.82 8.55 10.86
CA ALA A 245 -10.76 8.76 11.83
C ALA A 245 -9.44 8.21 11.26
N PRO A 246 -8.72 8.99 10.43
CA PRO A 246 -7.47 8.55 9.80
C PRO A 246 -6.37 8.17 10.81
N GLU A 247 -6.39 8.78 12.00
CA GLU A 247 -5.46 8.47 13.11
C GLU A 247 -5.82 7.15 13.82
N LYS A 248 -6.98 6.54 13.55
CA LYS A 248 -7.33 5.25 14.14
C LYS A 248 -6.90 4.13 13.19
N PRO A 249 -6.09 3.16 13.67
CA PRO A 249 -5.73 2.02 12.85
C PRO A 249 -6.97 1.18 12.56
N GLU A 250 -6.85 0.23 11.65
CA GLU A 250 -7.87 -0.81 11.53
C GLU A 250 -8.00 -1.58 12.86
N ILE A 251 -9.24 -1.65 13.35
CA ILE A 251 -9.56 -2.26 14.64
C ILE A 251 -9.18 -3.74 14.65
N VAL A 252 -8.38 -4.09 15.65
CA VAL A 252 -8.00 -5.44 16.01
C VAL A 252 -9.05 -6.04 16.91
N LYS A 253 -9.42 -7.29 16.63
CA LYS A 253 -10.31 -8.11 17.47
C LYS A 253 -9.61 -9.41 17.83
N ILE A 254 -9.95 -9.94 18.99
CA ILE A 254 -9.49 -11.25 19.45
C ILE A 254 -10.55 -12.28 19.06
N SER A 255 -10.12 -13.43 18.53
CA SER A 255 -11.04 -14.50 18.18
C SER A 255 -11.67 -15.09 19.46
N SER A 256 -12.98 -15.33 19.44
CA SER A 256 -13.69 -16.04 20.52
C SER A 256 -13.19 -17.48 20.74
N LYS A 257 -12.42 -18.02 19.80
CA LYS A 257 -11.81 -19.35 19.90
C LYS A 257 -10.58 -19.39 20.81
N ILE A 258 -10.05 -18.25 21.23
CA ILE A 258 -8.93 -18.19 22.17
C ILE A 258 -9.48 -18.23 23.59
N THR A 259 -9.30 -19.35 24.26
CA THR A 259 -9.74 -19.59 25.64
C THR A 259 -8.63 -19.45 26.67
N ASP A 260 -7.37 -19.45 26.23
CA ASP A 260 -6.22 -19.67 27.11
C ASP A 260 -5.52 -18.37 27.54
N ILE A 261 -6.11 -17.21 27.25
CA ILE A 261 -5.65 -15.88 27.69
C ILE A 261 -6.68 -15.25 28.62
N SER A 262 -6.22 -14.65 29.71
CA SER A 262 -7.09 -13.95 30.67
C SER A 262 -7.73 -12.71 30.04
N GLU A 263 -8.87 -12.29 30.56
CA GLU A 263 -9.56 -11.09 30.05
C GLU A 263 -8.70 -9.82 30.22
N THR A 264 -7.97 -9.73 31.33
CA THR A 264 -7.00 -8.65 31.57
C THR A 264 -5.90 -8.61 30.50
N GLU A 265 -5.43 -9.76 30.02
CA GLU A 265 -4.42 -9.82 28.95
C GLU A 265 -5.01 -9.44 27.59
N LYS A 266 -6.26 -9.84 27.32
CA LYS A 266 -7.01 -9.40 26.13
C LYS A 266 -7.13 -7.89 26.06
N ASP A 267 -7.53 -7.26 27.16
CA ASP A 267 -7.70 -5.81 27.25
C ASP A 267 -6.39 -5.07 27.00
N LYS A 268 -5.27 -5.56 27.57
CA LYS A 268 -3.94 -4.99 27.32
C LYS A 268 -3.56 -5.07 25.84
N ILE A 269 -3.76 -6.22 25.21
CA ILE A 269 -3.44 -6.42 23.79
C ILE A 269 -4.30 -5.49 22.92
N LEU A 270 -5.60 -5.43 23.18
CA LEU A 270 -6.53 -4.57 22.42
C LEU A 270 -6.18 -3.09 22.59
N ALA A 271 -5.88 -2.64 23.81
CA ALA A 271 -5.47 -1.26 24.09
C ALA A 271 -4.17 -0.89 23.37
N GLN A 272 -3.19 -1.79 23.35
CA GLN A 272 -1.93 -1.57 22.63
C GLN A 272 -2.14 -1.54 21.12
N LYS A 273 -2.93 -2.48 20.58
CA LYS A 273 -3.11 -2.68 19.13
C LYS A 273 -4.00 -1.65 18.45
N ASN A 274 -4.95 -1.09 19.19
CA ASN A 274 -5.91 -0.11 18.70
C ASN A 274 -5.57 1.33 19.12
N LYS A 275 -4.34 1.56 19.62
CA LYS A 275 -3.84 2.89 19.92
C LYS A 275 -3.86 3.78 18.68
N ALA A 276 -4.16 5.06 18.87
CA ALA A 276 -4.09 6.06 17.81
C ALA A 276 -2.67 6.13 17.20
N ILE A 277 -2.64 6.29 15.89
CA ILE A 277 -1.46 6.48 15.06
C ILE A 277 -1.00 7.92 15.23
N ASN A 278 0.31 8.12 15.37
CA ASN A 278 0.92 9.43 15.23
C ASN A 278 1.02 9.80 13.74
N LEU A 279 -0.11 10.20 13.16
CA LEU A 279 -0.23 10.43 11.72
C LEU A 279 0.48 11.73 11.31
N ASP A 280 1.54 11.60 10.50
CA ASP A 280 2.22 12.74 9.88
C ASP A 280 1.46 13.20 8.63
N ILE A 281 1.11 14.48 8.56
CA ILE A 281 0.52 15.10 7.38
C ILE A 281 1.47 16.16 6.84
N ASN A 282 1.92 15.94 5.61
CA ASN A 282 2.82 16.86 4.93
C ASN A 282 2.18 17.40 3.65
N VAL A 283 2.51 18.65 3.32
CA VAL A 283 2.07 19.33 2.10
C VAL A 283 3.30 19.81 1.35
N VAL A 284 3.41 19.44 0.08
CA VAL A 284 4.54 19.77 -0.80
C VAL A 284 4.04 20.26 -2.14
N PHE A 285 4.89 20.90 -2.94
CA PHE A 285 4.55 21.32 -4.29
C PHE A 285 5.13 20.33 -5.30
N GLN A 286 4.31 19.86 -6.25
CA GLN A 286 4.76 18.95 -7.33
C GLN A 286 5.81 19.61 -8.23
N ASN A 287 5.65 20.91 -8.44
CA ASN A 287 6.52 21.75 -9.25
C ASN A 287 6.65 23.11 -8.58
N LYS A 288 7.73 23.83 -8.88
CA LYS A 288 7.90 25.21 -8.45
C LYS A 288 6.61 26.02 -8.74
N PRO A 289 6.09 26.79 -7.76
CA PRO A 289 4.97 27.69 -7.97
C PRO A 289 5.20 28.59 -9.18
N SER A 290 4.22 28.73 -10.07
CA SER A 290 4.35 29.61 -11.25
C SER A 290 4.27 31.10 -10.90
N LYS A 291 3.74 31.43 -9.72
CA LYS A 291 3.57 32.79 -9.19
C LYS A 291 3.51 32.74 -7.67
N ASN A 292 3.57 33.91 -7.04
CA ASN A 292 3.28 34.04 -5.61
C ASN A 292 1.84 33.59 -5.32
N ILE A 293 1.68 32.82 -4.24
CA ILE A 293 0.40 32.32 -3.75
C ILE A 293 0.18 32.97 -2.38
N LYS A 294 -1.01 33.55 -2.19
CA LYS A 294 -1.41 34.13 -0.91
C LYS A 294 -2.74 33.51 -0.49
N ASN A 295 -2.80 33.02 0.74
CA ASN A 295 -4.00 32.50 1.39
C ASN A 295 -4.79 31.48 0.54
N LEU A 296 -4.09 30.61 -0.20
CA LEU A 296 -4.75 29.53 -0.93
C LEU A 296 -5.27 28.51 0.09
N LYS A 297 -6.57 28.51 0.35
CA LYS A 297 -7.22 27.58 1.28
C LYS A 297 -7.81 26.41 0.49
N ILE A 298 -7.31 25.22 0.76
CA ILE A 298 -7.76 23.96 0.15
C ILE A 298 -8.20 22.98 1.22
N THR A 299 -9.03 22.02 0.85
CA THR A 299 -9.44 20.92 1.72
C THR A 299 -8.56 19.71 1.43
N LEU A 300 -7.69 19.37 2.37
CA LEU A 300 -6.83 18.19 2.25
C LEU A 300 -7.66 16.92 2.41
N ILE A 301 -8.47 16.85 3.47
CA ILE A 301 -9.36 15.74 3.78
C ILE A 301 -10.76 16.27 4.00
N ASN A 302 -11.73 15.73 3.27
CA ASN A 302 -13.16 15.95 3.47
C ASN A 302 -13.81 14.63 3.88
N ALA A 303 -14.32 14.52 5.09
CA ALA A 303 -15.10 13.37 5.55
C ALA A 303 -16.60 13.72 5.53
N GLU A 304 -17.35 13.07 4.64
CA GLU A 304 -18.76 13.43 4.37
C GLU A 304 -19.64 13.34 5.64
N ASN A 305 -19.35 12.38 6.51
CA ASN A 305 -20.11 12.09 7.74
C ASN A 305 -19.35 12.41 9.02
N GLY A 306 -18.33 13.28 8.96
CA GLY A 306 -17.58 13.75 10.13
C GLY A 306 -16.13 13.30 10.14
N LEU A 307 -15.25 14.17 10.63
CA LEU A 307 -13.81 13.96 10.72
C LEU A 307 -13.38 14.00 12.19
N GLU A 308 -12.81 12.90 12.67
CA GLU A 308 -12.15 12.82 13.96
C GLU A 308 -10.63 12.97 13.78
N PHE A 309 -10.07 13.90 14.54
CA PHE A 309 -8.65 14.23 14.51
C PHE A 309 -8.26 14.77 15.89
N ASN A 310 -7.37 14.06 16.60
CA ASN A 310 -7.04 14.38 17.99
C ASN A 310 -6.15 15.62 18.10
N LYS A 311 -5.18 15.77 17.17
CA LYS A 311 -4.25 16.90 17.14
C LYS A 311 -4.13 17.42 15.70
N LEU A 312 -4.20 18.73 15.51
CA LEU A 312 -3.91 19.31 14.20
C LEU A 312 -2.45 19.01 13.78
N PRO A 313 -2.19 18.79 12.48
CA PRO A 313 -0.83 18.73 11.97
C PRO A 313 -0.05 20.00 12.30
N GLU A 314 1.26 19.86 12.44
CA GLU A 314 2.14 20.99 12.73
C GLU A 314 2.27 21.89 11.50
N ASN A 315 2.27 23.21 11.71
CA ASN A 315 2.44 24.16 10.62
C ASN A 315 3.80 23.97 9.95
N ILE A 316 3.83 24.12 8.63
CA ILE A 316 5.02 23.90 7.82
C ILE A 316 5.58 25.25 7.41
N GLU A 317 6.89 25.41 7.54
CA GLU A 317 7.66 26.46 6.88
C GLU A 317 8.85 25.82 6.17
N LYS A 318 8.93 26.00 4.84
CA LYS A 318 9.96 25.38 4.01
C LYS A 318 10.52 26.36 2.99
N THR A 319 11.83 26.27 2.79
CA THR A 319 12.54 26.98 1.72
C THR A 319 13.10 25.92 0.77
N GLU A 320 12.70 26.02 -0.49
CA GLU A 320 13.12 25.14 -1.58
C GLU A 320 13.89 25.96 -2.62
N LYS A 321 14.51 25.30 -3.59
CA LYS A 321 15.27 26.00 -4.64
C LYS A 321 14.37 26.97 -5.43
N GLY A 322 14.53 28.28 -5.16
CA GLY A 322 13.84 29.36 -5.86
C GLY A 322 12.43 29.70 -5.37
N TYR A 323 11.98 29.16 -4.22
CA TYR A 323 10.75 29.59 -3.55
C TYR A 323 10.72 29.17 -2.08
N LYS A 324 9.94 29.88 -1.28
CA LYS A 324 9.58 29.46 0.09
C LYS A 324 8.07 29.35 0.21
N TYR A 325 7.61 28.48 1.10
CA TYR A 325 6.20 28.34 1.38
C TYR A 325 5.94 28.06 2.86
N SER A 326 4.74 28.46 3.29
CA SER A 326 4.20 28.10 4.59
C SER A 326 2.80 27.49 4.45
N VAL A 327 2.49 26.59 5.36
CA VAL A 327 1.19 25.91 5.44
C VAL A 327 0.68 26.02 6.86
N LYS A 328 -0.48 26.65 7.02
CA LYS A 328 -1.23 26.65 8.27
C LYS A 328 -2.39 25.66 8.17
N PHE A 329 -2.55 24.81 9.18
CA PHE A 329 -3.65 23.85 9.25
C PHE A 329 -4.82 24.40 10.06
N GLU A 330 -6.03 24.14 9.56
CA GLU A 330 -7.29 24.43 10.24
C GLU A 330 -8.23 23.24 10.09
N LYS A 331 -9.17 23.04 11.02
CA LYS A 331 -10.20 22.00 10.89
C LYS A 331 -11.58 22.51 11.26
N ASP A 332 -12.59 21.86 10.69
CA ASP A 332 -13.97 21.89 11.17
C ASP A 332 -14.47 20.47 11.44
N ALA A 333 -15.79 20.28 11.61
CA ALA A 333 -16.39 18.98 11.89
C ALA A 333 -16.22 17.95 10.76
N LYS A 334 -15.95 18.38 9.53
CA LYS A 334 -15.88 17.51 8.33
C LYS A 334 -14.58 17.64 7.55
N ASN A 335 -13.79 18.68 7.78
CA ASN A 335 -12.69 19.04 6.91
C ASN A 335 -11.40 19.33 7.67
N LEU A 336 -10.29 18.86 7.10
CA LEU A 336 -8.96 19.36 7.37
C LEU A 336 -8.54 20.28 6.20
N TYR A 337 -8.17 21.51 6.52
CA TYR A 337 -7.76 22.52 5.57
C TYR A 337 -6.27 22.80 5.65
N ALA A 338 -5.70 23.18 4.51
CA ALA A 338 -4.40 23.82 4.41
C ALA A 338 -4.57 25.24 3.86
N ILE A 339 -4.03 26.23 4.55
CA ILE A 339 -3.89 27.60 4.07
C ILE A 339 -2.44 27.80 3.65
N ILE A 340 -2.23 27.97 2.36
CA ILE A 340 -0.90 27.96 1.74
C ILE A 340 -0.52 29.38 1.31
N ASN A 341 0.67 29.80 1.72
CA ASN A 341 1.35 30.98 1.20
C ASN A 341 2.65 30.54 0.55
N ALA A 342 2.94 30.98 -0.67
CA ALA A 342 4.18 30.69 -1.36
C ALA A 342 4.73 31.96 -2.02
N SER A 343 6.04 32.18 -1.92
CA SER A 343 6.72 33.31 -2.53
C SER A 343 7.92 32.81 -3.34
N LEU A 344 7.99 33.26 -4.59
CA LEU A 344 9.17 33.07 -5.44
C LEU A 344 10.35 33.83 -4.84
N ILE A 345 11.49 33.16 -4.75
CA ILE A 345 12.76 33.77 -4.34
C ILE A 345 13.55 34.02 -5.62
N LYS A 346 14.00 35.26 -5.82
CA LYS A 346 15.02 35.55 -6.83
C LYS A 346 16.34 35.08 -6.24
N ASN A 347 17.00 34.15 -6.94
CA ASN A 347 18.37 33.78 -6.61
C ASN A 347 19.30 34.95 -6.88
#